data_AF-A0A367IMT0-F1
#
_entry.id   AF-A0A367IMT0-F1
#
_cell.length_a   1.000
_cell.length_b   1.000
_cell.length_c   1.000
_cell.angle_alpha   90.00
_cell.angle_beta   90.00
_cell.angle_gamma   90.00
#
_symmetry.space_group_name_H-M   'P 1'
#
loop_
_entity.id
_entity.type
_entity.pdbx_description
1 polymer ?
#
loop_
_entity_poly.entity_id
_entity_poly.type
_entity_poly.pdbx_seq_one_letter_code
_entity_poly.pdbx_strand_id
1 'polypeptide(L)'
;VDFYFRNDNGETFKATKVFSPYFFIGCKPGTEGEVEDYLHRRFEGQIEKFKRVRKEDLKQANHLVGHTRNYIQLLFRNQRDMISIRRELMPIIQKNKNKRDASETYADIMNKYTTHLTNKSNSRNPDEALENLTDIREHDIPFHIRMAIDLDIRVGLWYMVKAHDDNTIEITLRKDLVHRPDPVVLAFDIETTKLPLKFPDVEIDQIMMISYMIDGWGYLITNREIVSQDIEDFEYTPKPEYEGPFTIFNEENEKSLLHRFFEHIQNSKPSIFVTYNGDFFDWPFVEGRAKTHGIDMYQEIGVYKDEEDEYKCKHASHMDAFRWVQRDSYLPTGSQGLKAVTTAKLGYNPLELDPEDMTRFANEQPQVLAHYSVSDAVATYYLYMKYVHPFIYSLCNIIPMVPDEVLRKGTGTLCEQLLM
;
A
#
# COMPACT_ATOMS: atom_id res chain seq x y z
N VAL A 1 12.10 -8.25 -3.87
CA VAL A 1 11.29 -7.31 -3.05
C VAL A 1 12.21 -6.77 -1.96
N ASP A 2 12.17 -5.48 -1.72
CA ASP A 2 12.94 -4.84 -0.66
C ASP A 2 12.14 -4.88 0.64
N PHE A 3 12.79 -5.31 1.72
CA PHE A 3 12.26 -5.29 3.07
C PHE A 3 13.01 -4.23 3.88
N TYR A 4 12.26 -3.44 4.64
CA TYR A 4 12.78 -2.40 5.51
C TYR A 4 12.63 -2.85 6.97
N PHE A 5 13.72 -2.80 7.72
CA PHE A 5 13.79 -3.30 9.09
C PHE A 5 14.25 -2.19 10.03
N ARG A 6 13.81 -2.29 11.28
CA ARG A 6 14.30 -1.53 12.43
C ARG A 6 14.77 -2.53 13.48
N ASN A 7 15.97 -2.32 14.03
CA ASN A 7 16.51 -3.17 15.08
C ASN A 7 16.10 -2.66 16.48
N ASP A 8 16.38 -3.45 17.52
CA ASP A 8 16.08 -3.10 18.92
C ASP A 8 16.79 -1.82 19.40
N ASN A 9 17.89 -1.43 18.73
CA ASN A 9 18.66 -0.23 19.05
C ASN A 9 18.16 1.02 18.28
N GLY A 10 17.08 0.90 17.50
CA GLY A 10 16.50 1.98 16.71
C GLY A 10 17.15 2.24 15.34
N GLU A 11 18.22 1.53 14.99
CA GLU A 11 18.84 1.64 13.67
C GLU A 11 17.97 0.94 12.62
N THR A 12 18.00 1.47 11.40
CA THR A 12 17.26 0.92 10.27
C THR A 12 18.22 0.34 9.23
N PHE A 13 17.77 -0.72 8.56
CA PHE A 13 18.47 -1.29 7.42
C PHE A 13 17.46 -1.86 6.42
N LYS A 14 17.90 -2.10 5.19
CA LYS A 14 17.09 -2.79 4.19
C LYS A 14 17.78 -4.05 3.69
N ALA A 15 16.98 -5.04 3.30
CA ALA A 15 17.48 -6.25 2.67
C ALA A 15 16.57 -6.67 1.52
N THR A 16 17.15 -7.16 0.43
CA THR A 16 16.41 -7.53 -0.78
C THR A 16 16.30 -9.04 -0.89
N LYS A 17 15.08 -9.57 -0.88
CA LYS A 17 14.84 -10.99 -1.19
C LYS A 17 14.51 -11.16 -2.67
N VAL A 18 15.27 -12.01 -3.35
CA VAL A 18 14.99 -12.46 -4.71
C VAL A 18 13.99 -13.62 -4.67
N PHE A 19 13.01 -13.60 -5.57
CA PHE A 19 11.97 -14.60 -5.68
C PHE A 19 11.52 -14.69 -7.15
N SER A 20 11.35 -15.90 -7.69
CA SER A 20 10.90 -16.10 -9.08
C SER A 20 9.38 -15.95 -9.15
N PRO A 21 8.82 -14.99 -9.93
CA PRO A 21 7.39 -14.94 -10.21
C PRO A 21 6.92 -16.23 -10.88
N TYR A 22 5.65 -16.60 -10.69
CA TYR A 22 5.08 -17.75 -11.35
C TYR A 22 3.55 -17.68 -11.47
N PHE A 23 3.01 -18.47 -12.38
CA PHE A 23 1.60 -18.85 -12.42
C PHE A 23 1.46 -20.31 -12.88
N PHE A 24 0.24 -20.85 -12.83
CA PHE A 24 -0.05 -22.23 -13.21
C PHE A 24 -0.83 -22.32 -14.52
N ILE A 25 -0.49 -23.32 -15.34
CA ILE A 25 -1.29 -23.71 -16.50
C ILE A 25 -1.81 -25.15 -16.33
N GLY A 26 -3.08 -25.35 -16.68
CA GLY A 26 -3.70 -26.68 -16.70
C GLY A 26 -3.74 -27.22 -18.12
N CYS A 27 -3.44 -28.51 -18.29
CA CYS A 27 -3.42 -29.17 -19.60
C CYS A 27 -4.37 -30.38 -19.64
N LYS A 28 -4.65 -30.89 -20.84
CA LYS A 28 -5.33 -32.20 -20.98
C LYS A 28 -4.44 -33.30 -20.37
N PRO A 29 -5.01 -34.26 -19.62
CA PRO A 29 -4.22 -35.33 -19.01
C PRO A 29 -3.38 -36.09 -20.05
N GLY A 30 -2.09 -36.29 -19.77
CA GLY A 30 -1.15 -37.01 -20.64
C GLY A 30 -0.47 -36.14 -21.71
N THR A 31 -0.83 -34.87 -21.81
CA THR A 31 -0.24 -33.91 -22.78
C THR A 31 0.78 -32.95 -22.17
N GLU A 32 1.06 -33.07 -20.86
CA GLU A 32 1.89 -32.13 -20.11
C GLU A 32 3.30 -32.01 -20.70
N GLY A 33 3.91 -33.13 -21.12
CA GLY A 33 5.25 -33.11 -21.73
C GLY A 33 5.28 -32.40 -23.09
N GLU A 34 4.24 -32.59 -23.91
CA GLU A 34 4.14 -31.94 -25.21
C GLU A 34 3.97 -30.42 -25.06
N VAL A 35 3.17 -30.00 -24.06
CA VAL A 35 2.98 -28.58 -23.73
C VAL A 35 4.27 -27.97 -23.18
N GLU A 36 4.95 -28.63 -22.23
CA GLU A 36 6.23 -28.18 -21.68
C GLU A 36 7.27 -27.99 -22.80
N ASP A 37 7.45 -28.97 -23.67
CA ASP A 37 8.40 -28.92 -24.78
C ASP A 37 8.09 -27.80 -25.78
N TYR A 38 6.81 -27.55 -26.05
CA TYR A 38 6.38 -26.47 -26.93
C TYR A 38 6.66 -25.10 -26.30
N LEU A 39 6.25 -24.90 -25.05
CA LEU A 39 6.44 -23.65 -24.33
C LEU A 39 7.93 -23.35 -24.12
N HIS A 40 8.73 -24.36 -23.81
CA HIS A 40 10.18 -24.21 -23.68
C HIS A 40 10.82 -23.74 -24.98
N ARG A 41 10.43 -24.32 -26.13
CA ARG A 41 10.95 -23.91 -27.45
C ARG A 41 10.47 -22.52 -27.88
N ARG A 42 9.21 -22.19 -27.61
CA ARG A 42 8.60 -20.92 -28.01
C ARG A 42 9.08 -19.74 -27.18
N PHE A 43 9.25 -19.94 -25.88
CA PHE A 43 9.58 -18.90 -24.90
C PHE A 43 10.98 -19.09 -24.30
N GLU A 44 11.91 -19.54 -25.14
CA GLU A 44 13.30 -19.78 -24.75
C GLU A 44 13.91 -18.50 -24.16
N GLY A 45 14.53 -18.63 -22.99
CA GLY A 45 15.14 -17.50 -22.26
C GLY A 45 14.17 -16.65 -21.43
N GLN A 46 12.85 -16.81 -21.60
CA GLN A 46 11.84 -16.10 -20.79
C GLN A 46 11.30 -16.94 -19.64
N ILE A 47 11.06 -18.23 -19.88
CA ILE A 47 10.69 -19.19 -18.82
C ILE A 47 11.97 -19.73 -18.20
N GLU A 48 12.11 -19.55 -16.89
CA GLU A 48 13.27 -20.02 -16.12
C GLU A 48 13.18 -21.53 -15.86
N LYS A 49 12.00 -21.99 -15.43
CA LYS A 49 11.82 -23.37 -14.98
C LYS A 49 10.36 -23.80 -15.09
N PHE A 50 10.17 -25.08 -15.38
CA PHE A 50 8.87 -25.76 -15.32
C PHE A 50 8.84 -26.67 -14.09
N LYS A 51 7.72 -26.70 -13.37
CA LYS A 51 7.50 -27.65 -12.27
C LYS A 51 6.09 -28.21 -12.33
N ARG A 52 5.96 -29.54 -12.43
CA ARG A 52 4.65 -30.19 -12.32
C ARG A 52 4.21 -30.19 -10.86
N VAL A 53 2.99 -29.74 -10.61
CA VAL A 53 2.38 -29.69 -9.28
C VAL A 53 0.99 -30.30 -9.32
N ARG A 54 0.59 -30.88 -8.19
CA ARG A 54 -0.78 -31.35 -7.97
C ARG A 54 -1.47 -30.37 -7.04
N LYS A 55 -2.64 -29.89 -7.43
CA LYS A 55 -3.47 -29.01 -6.60
C LYS A 55 -4.88 -29.56 -6.50
N GLU A 56 -5.51 -29.31 -5.35
CA GLU A 56 -6.92 -29.61 -5.16
C GLU A 56 -7.77 -28.62 -5.96
N ASP A 57 -8.78 -29.13 -6.66
CA ASP A 57 -9.77 -28.32 -7.36
C ASP A 57 -11.14 -28.64 -6.78
N LEU A 58 -11.63 -27.78 -5.88
CA LEU A 58 -12.91 -27.97 -5.20
C LEU A 58 -14.11 -27.93 -6.15
N LYS A 59 -13.93 -27.49 -7.41
CA LYS A 59 -14.97 -27.56 -8.46
C LYS A 59 -14.99 -28.91 -9.19
N GLN A 60 -13.99 -29.76 -8.99
CA GLN A 60 -13.93 -31.07 -9.63
C GLN A 60 -14.93 -32.05 -9.00
N ALA A 61 -15.59 -32.85 -9.83
CA ALA A 61 -16.44 -33.95 -9.34
C ALA A 61 -15.59 -34.94 -8.51
N ASN A 62 -16.13 -35.37 -7.37
CA ASN A 62 -15.46 -36.28 -6.42
C ASN A 62 -14.16 -35.72 -5.79
N HIS A 63 -13.95 -34.40 -5.72
CA HIS A 63 -12.79 -33.80 -5.05
C HIS A 63 -12.63 -34.26 -3.58
N LEU A 64 -13.73 -34.57 -2.89
CA LEU A 64 -13.73 -35.11 -1.50
C LEU A 64 -13.05 -36.48 -1.35
N VAL A 65 -12.80 -37.19 -2.45
CA VAL A 65 -12.08 -38.48 -2.45
C VAL A 65 -10.55 -38.26 -2.58
N GLY A 66 -10.09 -37.01 -2.53
CA GLY A 66 -8.67 -36.65 -2.64
C GLY A 66 -8.16 -36.54 -4.09
N HIS A 67 -9.06 -36.33 -5.05
CA HIS A 67 -8.67 -36.12 -6.44
C HIS A 67 -8.01 -34.75 -6.63
N THR A 68 -6.75 -34.77 -7.08
CA THR A 68 -5.98 -33.56 -7.42
C THR A 68 -5.87 -33.39 -8.93
N ARG A 69 -5.80 -32.16 -9.40
CA ARG A 69 -5.49 -31.82 -10.80
C ARG A 69 -4.00 -31.54 -10.97
N ASN A 70 -3.43 -32.04 -12.07
CA ASN A 70 -2.05 -31.71 -12.46
C ASN A 70 -2.02 -30.33 -13.11
N TYR A 71 -1.11 -29.50 -12.66
CA TYR A 71 -0.78 -28.20 -13.23
C TYR A 71 0.72 -28.14 -13.53
N ILE A 72 1.09 -27.33 -14.52
CA ILE A 72 2.49 -26.96 -14.79
C ILE A 72 2.68 -25.55 -14.24
N GLN A 73 3.57 -25.41 -13.26
CA GLN A 73 4.04 -24.13 -12.76
C GLN A 73 5.11 -23.59 -13.71
N LEU A 74 4.88 -22.38 -14.22
CA LEU A 74 5.85 -21.64 -15.02
C LEU A 74 6.55 -20.63 -14.12
N LEU A 75 7.85 -20.80 -13.89
CA LEU A 75 8.68 -19.86 -13.13
C LEU A 75 9.41 -18.93 -14.09
N PHE A 76 9.47 -17.64 -13.74
CA PHE A 76 10.08 -16.59 -14.56
C PHE A 76 11.20 -15.91 -13.78
N ARG A 77 12.15 -15.30 -14.50
CA ARG A 77 13.22 -14.49 -13.87
C ARG A 77 12.74 -13.12 -13.40
N ASN A 78 11.67 -12.60 -14.01
CA ASN A 78 11.14 -11.27 -13.72
C ASN A 78 9.64 -11.18 -14.08
N GLN A 79 8.96 -10.14 -13.57
CA GLN A 79 7.52 -9.94 -13.79
C GLN A 79 7.18 -9.58 -15.24
N ARG A 80 8.10 -8.95 -15.97
CA ARG A 80 7.86 -8.52 -17.36
C ARG A 80 7.64 -9.73 -18.27
N ASP A 81 8.51 -10.74 -18.17
CA ASP A 81 8.37 -11.99 -18.92
C ASP A 81 7.09 -12.74 -18.55
N MET A 82 6.78 -12.83 -17.24
CA MET A 82 5.54 -13.43 -16.74
C MET A 82 4.30 -12.76 -17.36
N ILE A 83 4.24 -11.41 -17.33
CA ILE A 83 3.11 -10.64 -17.86
C ILE A 83 3.01 -10.78 -19.39
N SER A 84 4.15 -10.81 -20.09
CA SER A 84 4.19 -11.01 -21.54
C SER A 84 3.60 -12.36 -21.94
N ILE A 85 4.06 -13.44 -21.31
CA ILE A 85 3.62 -14.80 -21.62
C ILE A 85 2.16 -14.99 -21.19
N ARG A 86 1.75 -14.43 -20.05
CA ARG A 86 0.34 -14.39 -19.63
C ARG A 86 -0.55 -13.77 -20.71
N ARG A 87 -0.14 -12.65 -21.31
CA ARG A 87 -0.88 -11.94 -22.36
C ARG A 87 -1.05 -12.77 -23.63
N GLU A 88 -0.07 -13.61 -23.96
CA GLU A 88 -0.15 -14.52 -25.11
C GLU A 88 -1.00 -15.77 -24.83
N LEU A 89 -0.84 -16.40 -23.65
CA LEU A 89 -1.51 -17.67 -23.34
C LEU A 89 -2.99 -17.48 -22.98
N MET A 90 -3.34 -16.37 -22.33
CA MET A 90 -4.70 -16.14 -21.82
C MET A 90 -5.78 -16.20 -22.92
N PRO A 91 -5.65 -15.50 -24.08
CA PRO A 91 -6.64 -15.60 -25.16
C PRO A 91 -6.76 -17.01 -25.76
N ILE A 92 -5.64 -17.74 -25.86
CA ILE A 92 -5.60 -19.10 -26.40
C ILE A 92 -6.38 -20.05 -25.47
N ILE A 93 -6.12 -19.95 -24.16
CA ILE A 93 -6.79 -20.76 -23.14
C ILE A 93 -8.29 -20.47 -23.12
N GLN A 94 -8.68 -19.19 -23.20
CA GLN A 94 -10.10 -18.81 -23.25
C GLN A 94 -10.78 -19.36 -24.51
N LYS A 95 -10.12 -19.31 -25.66
CA LYS A 95 -10.63 -19.88 -26.92
C LYS A 95 -10.82 -21.40 -26.81
N ASN A 96 -9.86 -22.10 -26.22
CA ASN A 96 -9.93 -23.56 -26.03
C ASN A 96 -11.06 -23.94 -25.06
N LYS A 97 -11.23 -23.18 -23.99
CA LYS A 97 -12.32 -23.36 -23.02
C LYS A 97 -13.69 -23.20 -23.69
N ASN A 98 -13.89 -22.11 -24.43
CA ASN A 98 -15.14 -21.87 -25.17
C ASN A 98 -15.44 -22.97 -26.20
N LYS A 99 -14.43 -23.45 -26.95
CA LYS A 99 -14.58 -24.58 -27.89
C LYS A 99 -15.01 -25.86 -27.16
N ARG A 100 -14.43 -26.12 -25.99
CA ARG A 100 -14.75 -27.30 -25.18
C ARG A 100 -16.17 -27.21 -24.64
N ASP A 101 -16.55 -26.09 -24.05
CA ASP A 101 -17.90 -25.87 -23.50
C ASP A 101 -18.97 -26.02 -24.60
N ALA A 102 -18.71 -25.46 -25.80
CA ALA A 102 -19.56 -25.67 -26.97
C ALA A 102 -19.63 -27.16 -27.36
N SER A 103 -18.49 -27.85 -27.45
CA SER A 103 -18.44 -29.27 -27.79
C SER A 103 -19.12 -30.16 -26.74
N GLU A 104 -19.03 -29.84 -25.45
CA GLU A 104 -19.72 -30.56 -24.37
C GLU A 104 -21.23 -30.29 -24.44
N THR A 105 -21.66 -29.07 -24.76
CA THR A 105 -23.08 -28.74 -25.01
C THR A 105 -23.64 -29.51 -26.21
N TYR A 106 -22.88 -29.58 -27.31
CA TYR A 106 -23.26 -30.37 -28.48
C TYR A 106 -23.23 -31.87 -28.20
N ALA A 107 -22.24 -32.36 -27.44
CA ALA A 107 -22.14 -33.77 -27.06
C ALA A 107 -23.24 -34.18 -26.07
N ASP A 108 -23.72 -33.30 -25.19
CA ASP A 108 -24.88 -33.57 -24.31
C ASP A 108 -26.21 -33.60 -25.10
N ILE A 109 -26.30 -32.83 -26.18
CA ILE A 109 -27.43 -32.91 -27.14
C ILE A 109 -27.32 -34.19 -27.98
N MET A 110 -26.11 -34.56 -28.42
CA MET A 110 -25.86 -35.75 -29.24
C MET A 110 -25.92 -37.05 -28.41
N ASN A 111 -25.55 -37.04 -27.13
CA ASN A 111 -25.64 -38.19 -26.22
C ASN A 111 -27.10 -38.52 -25.84
N LYS A 112 -28.07 -37.63 -26.13
CA LYS A 112 -29.50 -37.98 -26.13
C LYS A 112 -29.93 -38.74 -27.39
N TYR A 113 -29.12 -38.74 -28.44
CA TYR A 113 -29.38 -39.40 -29.72
C TYR A 113 -28.09 -40.02 -30.28
N THR A 114 -27.82 -41.24 -29.80
CA THR A 114 -26.93 -42.24 -30.42
C THR A 114 -25.47 -42.24 -30.00
N THR A 115 -25.02 -43.46 -29.70
CA THR A 115 -23.67 -43.89 -29.36
C THR A 115 -22.78 -44.07 -30.61
N HIS A 116 -21.48 -43.84 -30.38
CA HIS A 116 -20.31 -44.43 -31.02
C HIS A 116 -19.58 -43.74 -32.19
N LEU A 117 -18.27 -43.58 -31.90
CA LEU A 117 -17.07 -43.64 -32.75
C LEU A 117 -16.59 -42.36 -33.43
N THR A 118 -15.33 -41.99 -33.15
CA THR A 118 -14.26 -42.06 -34.16
C THR A 118 -12.87 -41.91 -33.55
N ASN A 119 -11.96 -42.78 -34.01
CA ASN A 119 -10.52 -42.74 -33.81
C ASN A 119 -9.93 -41.48 -34.46
N LYS A 120 -8.91 -40.86 -33.83
CA LYS A 120 -8.10 -39.82 -34.46
C LYS A 120 -6.67 -40.29 -34.74
N SER A 121 -6.27 -39.99 -35.96
CA SER A 121 -4.96 -40.16 -36.58
C SER A 121 -3.94 -39.14 -36.04
N ASN A 122 -2.72 -39.63 -35.78
CA ASN A 122 -1.53 -38.83 -35.46
C ASN A 122 -1.05 -38.04 -36.69
N SER A 123 -1.13 -36.71 -36.63
CA SER A 123 -0.26 -35.83 -37.42
C SER A 123 0.12 -34.64 -36.55
N ARG A 124 1.37 -34.61 -36.07
CA ARG A 124 1.86 -33.66 -35.07
C ARG A 124 1.99 -32.26 -35.67
N ASN A 125 0.98 -31.41 -35.45
CA ASN A 125 1.03 -29.99 -35.76
C ASN A 125 1.48 -29.22 -34.50
N PRO A 126 2.47 -28.31 -34.56
CA PRO A 126 2.88 -27.50 -33.40
C PRO A 126 1.72 -26.75 -32.71
N ASP A 127 0.66 -26.43 -33.47
CA ASP A 127 -0.55 -25.80 -32.93
C ASP A 127 -1.39 -26.75 -32.04
N GLU A 128 -1.25 -28.07 -32.16
CA GLU A 128 -1.98 -29.04 -31.29
C GLU A 128 -1.57 -28.92 -29.82
N ALA A 129 -0.30 -28.59 -29.53
CA ALA A 129 0.18 -28.41 -28.16
C ALA A 129 -0.55 -27.25 -27.47
N LEU A 130 -0.81 -26.15 -28.18
CA LEU A 130 -1.58 -25.02 -27.66
C LEU A 130 -3.06 -25.37 -27.45
N GLU A 131 -3.65 -26.26 -28.27
CA GLU A 131 -5.02 -26.75 -28.07
C GLU A 131 -5.18 -27.64 -26.83
N ASN A 132 -4.07 -28.09 -26.24
CA ASN A 132 -4.07 -28.88 -25.01
C ASN A 132 -4.07 -28.02 -23.75
N LEU A 133 -3.87 -26.70 -23.86
CA LEU A 133 -4.03 -25.78 -22.74
C LEU A 133 -5.51 -25.61 -22.39
N THR A 134 -5.84 -25.83 -21.12
CA THR A 134 -7.22 -25.86 -20.62
C THR A 134 -7.53 -24.84 -19.54
N ASP A 135 -6.51 -24.34 -18.84
CA ASP A 135 -6.72 -23.49 -17.67
C ASP A 135 -5.47 -22.64 -17.38
N ILE A 136 -5.68 -21.48 -16.75
CA ILE A 136 -4.62 -20.60 -16.24
C ILE A 136 -5.03 -20.10 -14.86
N ARG A 137 -4.18 -20.28 -13.86
CA ARG A 137 -4.52 -20.03 -12.46
C ARG A 137 -3.45 -19.22 -11.76
N GLU A 138 -3.90 -18.41 -10.79
CA GLU A 138 -3.05 -17.58 -9.94
C GLU A 138 -2.09 -16.67 -10.73
N HIS A 139 -2.60 -16.08 -11.81
CA HIS A 139 -1.84 -15.30 -12.79
C HIS A 139 -1.93 -13.78 -12.57
N ASP A 140 -2.74 -13.37 -11.60
CA ASP A 140 -3.15 -12.01 -11.25
C ASP A 140 -2.80 -11.65 -9.80
N ILE A 141 -2.14 -12.55 -9.05
CA ILE A 141 -1.65 -12.27 -7.70
C ILE A 141 -0.47 -11.28 -7.78
N PRO A 142 -0.53 -10.14 -7.07
CA PRO A 142 0.58 -9.20 -7.01
C PRO A 142 1.86 -9.86 -6.50
N PHE A 143 3.00 -9.50 -7.10
CA PHE A 143 4.26 -10.22 -6.86
C PHE A 143 4.75 -10.14 -5.41
N HIS A 144 4.60 -8.99 -4.74
CA HIS A 144 4.99 -8.84 -3.33
C HIS A 144 4.10 -9.65 -2.40
N ILE A 145 2.79 -9.71 -2.67
CA ILE A 145 1.83 -10.56 -1.96
C ILE A 145 2.18 -12.03 -2.14
N ARG A 146 2.41 -12.46 -3.40
CA ARG A 146 2.83 -13.83 -3.71
C ARG A 146 4.04 -14.24 -2.87
N MET A 147 5.09 -13.42 -2.89
CA MET A 147 6.31 -13.71 -2.15
C MET A 147 6.05 -13.71 -0.63
N ALA A 148 5.23 -12.80 -0.11
CA ALA A 148 4.89 -12.74 1.31
C ALA A 148 4.12 -14.00 1.77
N ILE A 149 3.18 -14.50 0.96
CA ILE A 149 2.46 -15.76 1.21
C ILE A 149 3.43 -16.95 1.18
N ASP A 150 4.17 -17.11 0.09
CA ASP A 150 5.01 -18.28 -0.14
C ASP A 150 6.18 -18.39 0.85
N LEU A 151 6.73 -17.27 1.30
CA LEU A 151 7.81 -17.22 2.30
C LEU A 151 7.30 -17.09 3.74
N ASP A 152 5.98 -16.99 3.92
CA ASP A 152 5.32 -16.71 5.20
C ASP A 152 5.92 -15.50 5.96
N ILE A 153 6.08 -14.38 5.23
CA ILE A 153 6.60 -13.13 5.79
C ILE A 153 5.45 -12.13 5.93
N ARG A 154 5.39 -11.46 7.07
CA ARG A 154 4.38 -10.46 7.47
C ARG A 154 5.04 -9.23 8.08
N VAL A 155 4.53 -8.04 7.75
CA VAL A 155 4.99 -6.77 8.32
C VAL A 155 4.53 -6.66 9.78
N GLY A 156 5.37 -6.11 10.65
CA GLY A 156 5.07 -5.95 12.08
C GLY A 156 5.56 -7.08 12.98
N LEU A 157 6.25 -8.08 12.41
CA LEU A 157 6.92 -9.16 13.13
C LEU A 157 8.45 -9.00 13.09
N TRP A 158 9.12 -9.64 14.05
CA TRP A 158 10.58 -9.67 14.13
C TRP A 158 11.18 -10.76 13.25
N TYR A 159 12.25 -10.42 12.52
CA TYR A 159 12.99 -11.38 11.71
C TYR A 159 14.48 -11.29 11.97
N MET A 160 15.15 -12.44 11.93
CA MET A 160 16.59 -12.52 11.76
C MET A 160 16.90 -12.49 10.27
N VAL A 161 17.74 -11.55 9.84
CA VAL A 161 18.21 -11.45 8.46
C VAL A 161 19.68 -11.84 8.42
N LYS A 162 20.00 -12.90 7.68
CA LYS A 162 21.39 -13.34 7.45
C LYS A 162 21.75 -13.14 5.99
N ALA A 163 22.86 -12.47 5.75
CA ALA A 163 23.46 -12.38 4.42
C ALA A 163 24.45 -13.53 4.22
N HIS A 164 24.49 -14.08 3.01
CA HIS A 164 25.43 -15.12 2.61
C HIS A 164 26.45 -14.58 1.60
N ASP A 165 27.58 -15.29 1.44
CA ASP A 165 28.68 -14.90 0.54
C ASP A 165 28.27 -14.86 -0.94
N ASP A 166 27.18 -15.54 -1.32
CA ASP A 166 26.62 -15.56 -2.66
C ASP A 166 25.66 -14.38 -2.95
N ASN A 167 25.63 -13.37 -2.06
CA ASN A 167 24.73 -12.22 -2.09
C ASN A 167 23.24 -12.56 -1.92
N THR A 168 22.91 -13.76 -1.41
CA THR A 168 21.54 -14.09 -1.02
C THR A 168 21.29 -13.75 0.45
N ILE A 169 20.02 -13.59 0.81
CA ILE A 169 19.59 -13.40 2.19
C ILE A 169 18.65 -14.51 2.65
N GLU A 170 18.79 -14.90 3.92
CA GLU A 170 17.85 -15.72 4.67
C GLU A 170 17.08 -14.81 5.65
N ILE A 171 15.76 -14.94 5.67
CA ILE A 171 14.87 -14.21 6.58
C ILE A 171 14.14 -15.26 7.42
N THR A 172 14.31 -15.22 8.74
CA THR A 172 13.70 -16.20 9.66
C THR A 172 12.93 -15.49 10.76
N LEU A 173 11.67 -15.87 10.97
CA LEU A 173 10.80 -15.30 12.01
C LEU A 173 11.37 -15.53 13.42
N ARG A 174 11.42 -14.48 14.23
CA ARG A 174 11.82 -14.49 15.64
C ARG A 174 10.59 -14.45 16.54
N LYS A 175 10.11 -15.63 16.93
CA LYS A 175 8.91 -15.79 17.79
C LYS A 175 9.13 -15.42 19.25
N ASP A 176 10.38 -15.29 19.66
CA ASP A 176 10.79 -14.93 21.02
C ASP A 176 10.64 -13.42 21.31
N LEU A 177 10.58 -12.59 20.26
CA LEU A 177 10.34 -11.14 20.39
C LEU A 177 8.88 -10.82 20.09
N VAL A 178 8.15 -10.42 21.13
CA VAL A 178 6.70 -10.12 21.03
C VAL A 178 6.44 -8.61 21.02
N HIS A 179 7.21 -7.84 21.79
CA HIS A 179 7.08 -6.38 21.83
C HIS A 179 7.49 -5.77 20.49
N ARG A 180 6.65 -4.89 19.95
CA ARG A 180 6.93 -4.21 18.68
C ARG A 180 8.01 -3.15 18.88
N PRO A 181 8.86 -2.89 17.87
CA PRO A 181 9.73 -1.73 17.90
C PRO A 181 8.89 -0.46 17.76
N ASP A 182 9.34 0.63 18.37
CA ASP A 182 8.73 1.94 18.21
C ASP A 182 9.28 2.60 16.94
N PRO A 183 8.49 2.71 15.85
CA PRO A 183 8.92 3.45 14.67
C PRO A 183 8.92 4.95 14.93
N VAL A 184 9.71 5.70 14.17
CA VAL A 184 9.60 7.16 14.17
C VAL A 184 8.34 7.54 13.39
N VAL A 185 7.39 8.20 14.06
CA VAL A 185 6.10 8.60 13.52
C VAL A 185 6.05 10.12 13.40
N LEU A 186 5.84 10.62 12.18
CA LEU A 186 5.60 12.02 11.90
C LEU A 186 4.16 12.22 11.46
N ALA A 187 3.35 12.88 12.30
CA ALA A 187 2.00 13.30 11.94
C ALA A 187 2.00 14.79 11.63
N PHE A 188 1.42 15.22 10.52
CA PHE A 188 1.38 16.64 10.16
C PHE A 188 0.03 17.05 9.58
N ASP A 189 -0.20 18.35 9.64
CA ASP A 189 -1.33 19.08 9.09
C ASP A 189 -0.83 20.44 8.55
N ILE A 190 -1.50 20.98 7.52
CA ILE A 190 -1.14 22.27 6.92
C ILE A 190 -2.29 23.26 6.98
N GLU A 191 -1.94 24.53 7.16
CA GLU A 191 -2.88 25.64 7.03
C GLU A 191 -2.51 26.52 5.85
N THR A 192 -3.47 26.77 4.97
CA THR A 192 -3.25 27.51 3.73
C THR A 192 -4.09 28.78 3.68
N THR A 193 -3.64 29.76 2.90
CA THR A 193 -4.53 30.85 2.52
C THR A 193 -5.69 30.32 1.67
N LYS A 194 -6.76 31.10 1.60
CA LYS A 194 -7.83 30.89 0.64
C LYS A 194 -8.55 32.18 0.29
N LEU A 195 -9.14 32.20 -0.89
CA LEU A 195 -10.12 33.23 -1.24
C LEU A 195 -11.44 33.04 -0.46
N PRO A 196 -12.16 34.12 -0.12
CA PRO A 196 -13.44 34.01 0.58
C PRO A 196 -14.45 33.13 -0.16
N LEU A 197 -15.13 32.25 0.58
CA LEU A 197 -16.15 31.31 0.09
C LEU A 197 -15.67 30.33 -1.00
N LYS A 198 -14.34 30.17 -1.18
CA LYS A 198 -13.73 29.21 -2.09
C LYS A 198 -12.86 28.21 -1.33
N PHE A 199 -12.61 27.06 -1.96
CA PHE A 199 -11.56 26.14 -1.52
C PHE A 199 -10.17 26.72 -1.82
N PRO A 200 -9.14 26.36 -1.04
CA PRO A 200 -7.75 26.68 -1.37
C PRO A 200 -7.36 26.17 -2.76
N ASP A 201 -6.60 26.97 -3.49
CA ASP A 201 -6.10 26.65 -4.83
C ASP A 201 -4.57 26.73 -4.84
N VAL A 202 -3.92 25.59 -5.02
CA VAL A 202 -2.46 25.43 -4.94
C VAL A 202 -1.68 26.37 -5.88
N GLU A 203 -2.28 26.82 -6.98
CA GLU A 203 -1.62 27.70 -7.95
C GLU A 203 -1.50 29.15 -7.45
N ILE A 204 -2.43 29.60 -6.59
CA ILE A 204 -2.53 31.00 -6.16
C ILE A 204 -2.39 31.19 -4.65
N ASP A 205 -2.82 30.20 -3.87
CA ASP A 205 -2.76 30.22 -2.42
C ASP A 205 -1.40 29.68 -1.91
N GLN A 206 -1.06 30.06 -0.68
CA GLN A 206 0.21 29.73 -0.04
C GLN A 206 0.00 28.97 1.28
N ILE A 207 0.99 28.20 1.69
CA ILE A 207 1.04 27.60 3.02
C ILE A 207 1.42 28.68 4.04
N MET A 208 0.57 28.84 5.05
CA MET A 208 0.76 29.75 6.18
C MET A 208 1.48 29.04 7.33
N MET A 209 1.12 27.80 7.61
CA MET A 209 1.65 27.01 8.72
C MET A 209 1.74 25.53 8.36
N ILE A 210 2.74 24.84 8.92
CA ILE A 210 2.80 23.37 8.96
C ILE A 210 3.00 22.97 10.42
N SER A 211 1.98 22.34 11.01
CA SER A 211 2.05 21.77 12.35
C SER A 211 2.33 20.27 12.24
N TYR A 212 3.23 19.77 13.08
CA TYR A 212 3.54 18.34 13.08
C TYR A 212 4.03 17.85 14.43
N MET A 213 3.88 16.55 14.67
CA MET A 213 4.42 15.86 15.83
C MET A 213 5.34 14.74 15.40
N ILE A 214 6.49 14.62 16.08
CA ILE A 214 7.43 13.51 15.94
C ILE A 214 7.60 12.84 17.30
N ASP A 215 7.17 11.59 17.40
CA ASP A 215 7.28 10.75 18.61
C ASP A 215 6.79 11.45 19.91
N GLY A 216 5.77 12.31 19.81
CA GLY A 216 5.14 13.02 20.92
C GLY A 216 5.67 14.44 21.14
N TRP A 217 6.71 14.86 20.43
CA TRP A 217 7.15 16.26 20.43
C TRP A 217 6.53 17.04 19.28
N GLY A 218 5.93 18.19 19.58
CA GLY A 218 5.29 19.06 18.61
C GLY A 218 6.22 20.10 18.01
N TYR A 219 5.96 20.45 16.75
CA TYR A 219 6.63 21.50 16.03
C TYR A 219 5.61 22.28 15.19
N LEU A 220 5.86 23.59 15.04
CA LEU A 220 5.09 24.44 14.14
C LEU A 220 6.07 25.26 13.31
N ILE A 221 5.94 25.21 11.99
CA ILE A 221 6.66 26.12 11.10
C ILE A 221 5.67 27.16 10.60
N THR A 222 6.02 28.45 10.69
CA THR A 222 5.17 29.56 10.24
C THR A 222 5.81 30.30 9.07
N ASN A 223 4.98 30.75 8.12
CA ASN A 223 5.39 31.62 7.02
C ASN A 223 5.16 33.09 7.41
N ARG A 224 6.25 33.83 7.67
CA ARG A 224 6.21 35.23 8.12
C ARG A 224 5.83 36.24 7.02
N GLU A 225 5.67 35.82 5.76
CA GLU A 225 5.04 36.65 4.71
C GLU A 225 3.54 36.85 4.95
N ILE A 226 2.90 35.92 5.66
CA ILE A 226 1.43 35.87 5.84
C ILE A 226 1.05 36.01 7.30
N VAL A 227 1.73 35.25 8.18
CA VAL A 227 1.59 35.41 9.62
C VAL A 227 2.16 36.78 9.98
N SER A 228 1.51 37.57 10.84
CA SER A 228 1.94 38.97 11.10
C SER A 228 2.98 39.13 12.20
N GLN A 229 3.03 38.23 13.18
CA GLN A 229 4.00 38.25 14.28
C GLN A 229 4.69 36.89 14.48
N ASP A 230 5.86 36.91 15.10
CA ASP A 230 6.54 35.68 15.53
C ASP A 230 5.70 34.98 16.60
N ILE A 231 5.57 33.66 16.48
CA ILE A 231 4.89 32.82 17.46
C ILE A 231 5.96 32.27 18.42
N GLU A 232 5.73 32.43 19.71
CA GLU A 232 6.61 31.89 20.77
C GLU A 232 6.28 30.41 21.04
N ASP A 233 7.26 29.66 21.55
CA ASP A 233 7.06 28.29 22.03
C ASP A 233 5.92 28.21 23.05
N PHE A 234 5.03 27.24 22.88
CA PHE A 234 3.88 27.05 23.75
C PHE A 234 3.50 25.58 23.87
N GLU A 235 2.58 25.29 24.78
CA GLU A 235 2.07 23.95 25.02
C GLU A 235 0.57 23.88 24.70
N TYR A 236 0.16 22.84 23.97
CA TYR A 236 -1.22 22.47 23.77
C TYR A 236 -1.44 21.02 24.24
N THR A 237 -1.84 20.89 25.50
CA THR A 237 -2.10 19.60 26.15
C THR A 237 -3.59 19.50 26.51
N PRO A 238 -4.45 19.02 25.59
CA PRO A 238 -5.91 18.97 25.83
C PRO A 238 -6.30 17.99 26.93
N LYS A 239 -5.45 16.98 27.19
CA LYS A 239 -5.55 16.05 28.32
C LYS A 239 -4.16 15.60 28.77
N PRO A 240 -3.97 15.15 30.02
CA PRO A 240 -2.68 14.64 30.50
C PRO A 240 -2.09 13.50 29.65
N GLU A 241 -2.92 12.67 29.03
CA GLU A 241 -2.47 11.60 28.14
C GLU A 241 -2.09 12.05 26.71
N TYR A 242 -2.33 13.33 26.38
CA TYR A 242 -2.12 13.93 25.07
C TYR A 242 -1.25 15.18 25.22
N GLU A 243 -0.01 14.98 25.65
CA GLU A 243 0.97 16.06 25.79
C GLU A 243 1.33 16.65 24.43
N GLY A 244 1.40 17.98 24.36
CA GLY A 244 1.77 18.67 23.13
C GLY A 244 2.68 19.86 23.41
N PRO A 245 3.95 19.65 23.81
CA PRO A 245 4.93 20.73 23.81
C PRO A 245 5.28 21.08 22.36
N PHE A 246 5.21 22.36 21.99
CA PHE A 246 5.52 22.82 20.63
C PHE A 246 6.73 23.75 20.61
N THR A 247 7.71 23.38 19.77
CA THR A 247 8.81 24.27 19.35
C THR A 247 8.46 24.93 18.03
N ILE A 248 8.63 26.25 17.94
CA ILE A 248 8.18 27.04 16.81
C ILE A 248 9.34 27.51 15.95
N PHE A 249 9.20 27.35 14.64
CA PHE A 249 10.13 27.86 13.63
C PHE A 249 9.44 28.96 12.82
N ASN A 250 9.80 30.21 13.10
CA ASN A 250 9.30 31.37 12.38
C ASN A 250 10.17 31.61 11.13
N GLU A 251 9.76 31.07 9.98
CA GLU A 251 10.53 31.13 8.74
C GLU A 251 10.13 32.35 7.89
N GLU A 252 11.12 32.97 7.24
CA GLU A 252 10.95 34.26 6.56
C GLU A 252 9.92 34.27 5.43
N ASN A 253 9.71 33.13 4.76
CA ASN A 253 8.84 32.97 3.59
C ASN A 253 8.41 31.51 3.40
N GLU A 254 7.48 31.27 2.47
CA GLU A 254 6.96 29.92 2.17
C GLU A 254 8.08 28.94 1.75
N LYS A 255 9.07 29.42 1.00
CA LYS A 255 10.20 28.59 0.55
C LYS A 255 11.04 28.09 1.72
N SER A 256 11.36 28.97 2.66
CA SER A 256 12.11 28.63 3.87
C SER A 256 11.33 27.69 4.78
N LEU A 257 10.00 27.87 4.87
CA LEU A 257 9.10 26.95 5.55
C LEU A 257 9.17 25.53 4.95
N LEU A 258 9.12 25.40 3.62
CA LEU A 258 9.21 24.09 2.95
C LEU A 258 10.59 23.45 3.13
N HIS A 259 11.67 24.23 3.03
CA HIS A 259 13.02 23.73 3.29
C HIS A 259 13.18 23.24 4.73
N ARG A 260 12.70 23.99 5.73
CA ARG A 260 12.70 23.58 7.14
C ARG A 260 11.95 22.26 7.34
N PHE A 261 10.77 22.13 6.73
CA PHE A 261 9.96 20.92 6.84
C PHE A 261 10.70 19.69 6.26
N PHE A 262 11.22 19.81 5.04
CA PHE A 262 11.96 18.71 4.40
C PHE A 262 13.28 18.39 5.11
N GLU A 263 14.03 19.39 5.57
CA GLU A 263 15.25 19.19 6.37
C GLU A 263 14.92 18.42 7.66
N HIS A 264 13.83 18.76 8.34
CA HIS A 264 13.46 18.07 9.58
C HIS A 264 13.01 16.62 9.33
N ILE A 265 12.32 16.36 8.21
CA ILE A 265 12.01 14.99 7.77
C ILE A 265 13.29 14.19 7.52
N GLN A 266 14.27 14.76 6.83
CA GLN A 266 15.56 14.11 6.54
C GLN A 266 16.35 13.81 7.84
N ASN A 267 16.31 14.72 8.80
CA ASN A 267 16.99 14.55 10.10
C ASN A 267 16.32 13.49 10.98
N SER A 268 14.99 13.51 11.07
CA SER A 268 14.20 12.60 11.92
C SER A 268 14.03 11.21 11.32
N LYS A 269 14.08 11.08 9.99
CA LYS A 269 13.95 9.81 9.25
C LYS A 269 12.69 9.03 9.65
N PRO A 270 11.49 9.63 9.53
CA PRO A 270 10.24 8.97 9.89
C PRO A 270 10.06 7.71 9.05
N SER A 271 9.64 6.63 9.71
CA SER A 271 9.23 5.40 9.03
C SER A 271 7.74 5.42 8.70
N ILE A 272 7.01 6.39 9.27
CA ILE A 272 5.57 6.54 9.12
C ILE A 272 5.24 8.03 9.04
N PHE A 273 4.61 8.42 7.94
CA PHE A 273 3.91 9.69 7.81
C PHE A 273 2.44 9.51 8.15
N VAL A 274 1.84 10.45 8.85
CA VAL A 274 0.43 10.42 9.23
C VAL A 274 -0.19 11.76 8.87
N THR A 275 -1.38 11.72 8.28
CA THR A 275 -2.19 12.90 7.96
C THR A 275 -3.65 12.59 8.24
N TYR A 276 -4.51 13.61 8.12
CA TYR A 276 -5.95 13.43 8.08
C TYR A 276 -6.49 13.97 6.76
N ASN A 277 -6.83 13.09 5.80
CA ASN A 277 -7.21 13.45 4.43
C ASN A 277 -6.03 14.03 3.60
N GLY A 278 -4.80 13.69 3.96
CA GLY A 278 -3.61 14.24 3.30
C GLY A 278 -3.35 13.73 1.89
N ASP A 279 -3.93 12.57 1.49
CA ASP A 279 -3.86 12.12 0.09
C ASP A 279 -4.54 13.12 -0.86
N PHE A 280 -5.58 13.83 -0.40
CA PHE A 280 -6.42 14.71 -1.23
C PHE A 280 -6.25 16.21 -0.97
N PHE A 281 -5.55 16.59 0.10
CA PHE A 281 -5.32 17.99 0.43
C PHE A 281 -3.84 18.27 0.72
N ASP A 282 -3.33 17.81 1.85
CA ASP A 282 -2.02 18.20 2.38
C ASP A 282 -0.86 17.91 1.43
N TRP A 283 -0.70 16.66 1.00
CA TRP A 283 0.41 16.28 0.11
C TRP A 283 0.32 16.93 -1.27
N PRO A 284 -0.84 16.96 -1.98
CA PRO A 284 -0.96 17.71 -3.22
C PRO A 284 -0.60 19.18 -3.07
N PHE A 285 -0.98 19.81 -1.97
CA PHE A 285 -0.68 21.21 -1.74
C PHE A 285 0.82 21.42 -1.49
N VAL A 286 1.43 20.63 -0.61
CA VAL A 286 2.89 20.67 -0.34
C VAL A 286 3.69 20.42 -1.62
N GLU A 287 3.31 19.42 -2.43
CA GLU A 287 3.99 19.12 -3.70
C GLU A 287 3.88 20.30 -4.68
N GLY A 288 2.68 20.86 -4.88
CA GLY A 288 2.46 21.96 -5.81
C GLY A 288 3.17 23.25 -5.40
N ARG A 289 3.19 23.56 -4.09
CA ARG A 289 3.94 24.71 -3.57
C ARG A 289 5.44 24.50 -3.64
N ALA A 290 5.94 23.31 -3.30
CA ALA A 290 7.35 22.96 -3.47
C ALA A 290 7.80 23.13 -4.93
N LYS A 291 7.00 22.65 -5.88
CA LYS A 291 7.27 22.79 -7.32
C LYS A 291 7.32 24.26 -7.77
N THR A 292 6.41 25.11 -7.27
CA THR A 292 6.42 26.56 -7.55
C THR A 292 7.72 27.23 -7.10
N HIS A 293 8.33 26.74 -6.01
CA HIS A 293 9.61 27.21 -5.48
C HIS A 293 10.85 26.50 -6.07
N GLY A 294 10.65 25.62 -7.05
CA GLY A 294 11.72 24.86 -7.70
C GLY A 294 12.28 23.71 -6.86
N ILE A 295 11.51 23.20 -5.91
CA ILE A 295 11.87 22.09 -5.02
C ILE A 295 11.21 20.80 -5.55
N ASP A 296 12.01 19.74 -5.73
CA ASP A 296 11.51 18.42 -6.11
C ASP A 296 11.27 17.59 -4.84
N MET A 297 10.00 17.48 -4.43
CA MET A 297 9.60 16.78 -3.20
C MET A 297 10.05 15.31 -3.19
N TYR A 298 10.08 14.65 -4.35
CA TYR A 298 10.53 13.27 -4.45
C TYR A 298 12.04 13.14 -4.20
N GLN A 299 12.85 14.09 -4.68
CA GLN A 299 14.28 14.10 -4.38
C GLN A 299 14.57 14.44 -2.92
N GLU A 300 13.79 15.35 -2.32
CA GLU A 300 14.00 15.77 -0.93
C GLU A 300 13.61 14.69 0.08
N ILE A 301 12.43 14.08 -0.06
CA ILE A 301 11.87 13.19 0.97
C ILE A 301 11.36 11.85 0.43
N GLY A 302 11.49 11.57 -0.86
CA GLY A 302 11.11 10.28 -1.46
C GLY A 302 9.61 10.00 -1.51
N VAL A 303 8.78 11.01 -1.22
CA VAL A 303 7.32 10.96 -1.34
C VAL A 303 6.92 11.21 -2.80
N TYR A 304 5.97 10.44 -3.31
CA TYR A 304 5.49 10.53 -4.68
C TYR A 304 3.99 10.21 -4.78
N LYS A 305 3.31 10.77 -5.77
CA LYS A 305 1.94 10.41 -6.13
C LYS A 305 1.92 9.16 -7.02
N ASP A 306 1.07 8.20 -6.70
CA ASP A 306 0.92 6.96 -7.48
C ASP A 306 -0.23 7.02 -8.51
N GLU A 307 -0.50 5.89 -9.18
CA GLU A 307 -1.55 5.79 -10.20
C GLU A 307 -2.98 5.81 -9.64
N GLU A 308 -3.16 5.62 -8.33
CA GLU A 308 -4.46 5.70 -7.63
C GLU A 308 -4.71 7.13 -7.07
N ASP A 309 -3.88 8.10 -7.48
CA ASP A 309 -3.87 9.50 -7.00
C ASP A 309 -3.54 9.65 -5.50
N GLU A 310 -2.84 8.68 -4.91
CA GLU A 310 -2.45 8.67 -3.50
C GLU A 310 -0.96 8.95 -3.32
N TYR A 311 -0.58 9.56 -2.19
CA TYR A 311 0.82 9.84 -1.88
C TYR A 311 1.44 8.69 -1.08
N LYS A 312 2.56 8.18 -1.58
CA LYS A 312 3.30 7.05 -1.02
C LYS A 312 4.78 7.41 -0.88
N CYS A 313 5.49 6.65 -0.05
CA CYS A 313 6.92 6.78 0.11
C CYS A 313 7.59 5.40 0.00
N LYS A 314 8.81 5.35 -0.53
CA LYS A 314 9.53 4.08 -0.70
C LYS A 314 10.00 3.47 0.61
N HIS A 315 10.40 4.30 1.56
CA HIS A 315 11.05 3.90 2.81
C HIS A 315 10.17 4.11 4.05
N ALA A 316 8.99 4.70 3.87
CA ALA A 316 8.04 5.01 4.92
C ALA A 316 6.62 4.74 4.43
N SER A 317 5.73 4.39 5.36
CA SER A 317 4.30 4.26 5.07
C SER A 317 3.58 5.58 5.26
N HIS A 318 2.62 5.90 4.39
CA HIS A 318 1.74 7.05 4.54
C HIS A 318 0.39 6.60 5.08
N MET A 319 0.15 6.86 6.36
CA MET A 319 -1.06 6.48 7.08
C MET A 319 -2.05 7.65 7.12
N ASP A 320 -2.85 7.81 6.06
CA ASP A 320 -3.97 8.74 6.05
C ASP A 320 -5.07 8.22 7.00
N ALA A 321 -5.18 8.83 8.19
CA ALA A 321 -6.11 8.42 9.22
C ALA A 321 -7.58 8.49 8.77
N PHE A 322 -7.89 9.34 7.78
CA PHE A 322 -9.24 9.47 7.25
C PHE A 322 -9.71 8.17 6.55
N ARG A 323 -8.79 7.41 5.94
CA ARG A 323 -9.11 6.10 5.36
C ARG A 323 -9.57 5.09 6.41
N TRP A 324 -8.89 5.06 7.56
CA TRP A 324 -9.32 4.25 8.71
C TRP A 324 -10.67 4.75 9.25
N VAL A 325 -10.88 6.07 9.31
CA VAL A 325 -12.16 6.64 9.75
C VAL A 325 -13.31 6.15 8.87
N GLN A 326 -13.15 6.22 7.55
CA GLN A 326 -14.18 5.81 6.61
C GLN A 326 -14.51 4.31 6.69
N ARG A 327 -13.49 3.47 6.86
CA ARG A 327 -13.65 2.01 6.77
C ARG A 327 -13.93 1.33 8.11
N ASP A 328 -13.22 1.73 9.17
CA ASP A 328 -13.06 0.93 10.38
C ASP A 328 -13.52 1.65 11.66
N SER A 329 -13.80 2.96 11.63
CA SER A 329 -14.18 3.70 12.84
C SER A 329 -15.61 3.44 13.33
N TYR A 330 -16.48 2.91 12.46
CA TYR A 330 -17.93 2.76 12.66
C TYR A 330 -18.67 4.09 12.93
N LEU A 331 -18.08 5.23 12.58
CA LEU A 331 -18.73 6.54 12.69
C LEU A 331 -19.64 6.81 11.48
N PRO A 332 -20.81 7.46 11.70
CA PRO A 332 -21.67 7.87 10.60
C PRO A 332 -20.97 8.92 9.74
N THR A 333 -21.27 8.97 8.45
CA THR A 333 -20.61 9.86 7.48
C THR A 333 -20.59 11.34 7.90
N GLY A 334 -21.67 11.82 8.53
CA GLY A 334 -21.74 13.19 9.05
C GLY A 334 -20.85 13.50 10.25
N SER A 335 -20.15 12.50 10.80
CA SER A 335 -19.24 12.62 11.95
C SER A 335 -17.83 12.14 11.64
N GLN A 336 -17.45 12.15 10.35
CA GLN A 336 -16.11 11.78 9.88
C GLN A 336 -15.17 12.97 9.70
N GLY A 337 -15.55 14.18 10.12
CA GLY A 337 -14.60 15.30 10.21
C GLY A 337 -13.67 15.15 11.42
N LEU A 338 -12.42 15.64 11.32
CA LEU A 338 -11.40 15.50 12.36
C LEU A 338 -11.89 15.90 13.75
N LYS A 339 -12.62 17.02 13.85
CA LYS A 339 -13.27 17.45 15.10
C LYS A 339 -14.17 16.39 15.72
N ALA A 340 -15.15 15.89 14.95
CA ALA A 340 -16.12 14.92 15.43
C ALA A 340 -15.45 13.59 15.79
N VAL A 341 -14.44 13.17 15.02
CA VAL A 341 -13.64 11.98 15.30
C VAL A 341 -12.83 12.16 16.59
N THR A 342 -12.22 13.31 16.80
CA THR A 342 -11.46 13.64 18.01
C THR A 342 -12.36 13.58 19.25
N THR A 343 -13.54 14.21 19.19
CA THR A 343 -14.53 14.10 20.28
C THR A 343 -14.96 12.66 20.53
N ALA A 344 -15.23 11.89 19.47
CA ALA A 344 -15.75 10.53 19.61
C ALA A 344 -14.69 9.49 20.03
N LYS A 345 -13.43 9.65 19.60
CA LYS A 345 -12.35 8.68 19.81
C LYS A 345 -11.39 9.12 20.91
N LEU A 346 -10.94 10.38 20.90
CA LEU A 346 -9.98 10.88 21.90
C LEU A 346 -10.66 11.47 23.14
N GLY A 347 -11.96 11.79 23.04
CA GLY A 347 -12.79 12.18 24.18
C GLY A 347 -12.50 13.58 24.70
N TYR A 348 -12.05 14.49 23.85
CA TYR A 348 -11.97 15.93 24.10
C TYR A 348 -12.48 16.71 22.89
N ASN A 349 -12.83 17.98 23.08
CA ASN A 349 -13.20 18.85 21.97
C ASN A 349 -11.95 19.60 21.50
N PRO A 350 -11.47 19.39 20.26
CA PRO A 350 -10.37 20.17 19.74
C PRO A 350 -10.80 21.62 19.53
N LEU A 351 -9.82 22.50 19.31
CA LEU A 351 -10.11 23.88 18.95
C LEU A 351 -10.83 23.92 17.60
N GLU A 352 -11.71 24.90 17.44
CA GLU A 352 -12.48 25.09 16.21
C GLU A 352 -12.30 26.54 15.77
N LEU A 353 -11.99 26.69 14.48
CA LEU A 353 -11.89 27.96 13.81
C LEU A 353 -12.72 27.90 12.53
N ASP A 354 -13.45 28.97 12.22
CA ASP A 354 -14.16 29.06 10.95
C ASP A 354 -13.12 29.15 9.82
N PRO A 355 -13.18 28.30 8.77
CA PRO A 355 -12.27 28.38 7.63
C PRO A 355 -12.22 29.75 6.94
N GLU A 356 -13.28 30.55 7.02
CA GLU A 356 -13.31 31.91 6.48
C GLU A 356 -12.52 32.92 7.34
N ASP A 357 -12.28 32.60 8.61
CA ASP A 357 -11.50 33.44 9.52
C ASP A 357 -10.00 33.14 9.46
N MET A 358 -9.59 31.95 9.01
CA MET A 358 -8.19 31.49 9.03
C MET A 358 -7.21 32.47 8.36
N THR A 359 -7.48 32.87 7.13
CA THR A 359 -6.58 33.80 6.38
C THR A 359 -6.53 35.18 7.04
N ARG A 360 -7.64 35.65 7.59
CA ARG A 360 -7.69 36.92 8.33
C ARG A 360 -6.92 36.83 9.65
N PHE A 361 -7.06 35.71 10.35
CA PHE A 361 -6.44 35.48 11.66
C PHE A 361 -4.93 35.34 11.55
N ALA A 362 -4.38 34.92 10.41
CA ALA A 362 -2.94 34.96 10.19
C ALA A 362 -2.36 36.38 10.40
N ASN A 363 -3.14 37.43 10.10
CA ASN A 363 -2.73 38.81 10.36
C ASN A 363 -3.28 39.38 11.68
N GLU A 364 -4.56 39.18 11.97
CA GLU A 364 -5.23 39.82 13.12
C GLU A 364 -4.99 39.10 14.46
N GLN A 365 -4.93 37.75 14.44
CA GLN A 365 -4.87 36.90 15.63
C GLN A 365 -3.98 35.67 15.41
N PRO A 366 -2.70 35.85 15.05
CA PRO A 366 -1.82 34.76 14.61
C PRO A 366 -1.59 33.70 15.69
N GLN A 367 -1.58 34.07 16.97
CA GLN A 367 -1.48 33.11 18.08
C GLN A 367 -2.70 32.17 18.16
N VAL A 368 -3.90 32.68 17.87
CA VAL A 368 -5.13 31.87 17.88
C VAL A 368 -5.11 30.88 16.73
N LEU A 369 -4.66 31.31 15.55
CA LEU A 369 -4.45 30.43 14.40
C LEU A 369 -3.40 29.35 14.69
N ALA A 370 -2.28 29.73 15.33
CA ALA A 370 -1.25 28.77 15.74
C ALA A 370 -1.79 27.72 16.71
N HIS A 371 -2.58 28.11 17.71
CA HIS A 371 -3.24 27.16 18.62
C HIS A 371 -4.18 26.19 17.88
N TYR A 372 -4.94 26.68 16.89
CA TYR A 372 -5.79 25.84 16.04
C TYR A 372 -4.96 24.84 15.24
N SER A 373 -3.93 25.32 14.53
CA SER A 373 -3.06 24.46 13.70
C SER A 373 -2.39 23.34 14.50
N VAL A 374 -1.86 23.64 15.69
CA VAL A 374 -1.25 22.59 16.52
C VAL A 374 -2.29 21.64 17.13
N SER A 375 -3.53 22.10 17.36
CA SER A 375 -4.62 21.26 17.84
C SER A 375 -4.92 20.13 16.84
N ASP A 376 -4.90 20.41 15.55
CA ASP A 376 -5.13 19.41 14.49
C ASP A 376 -3.97 18.43 14.36
N ALA A 377 -2.71 18.87 14.52
CA ALA A 377 -1.55 17.98 14.61
C ALA A 377 -1.63 17.04 15.83
N VAL A 378 -1.98 17.56 17.01
CA VAL A 378 -2.16 16.75 18.24
C VAL A 378 -3.28 15.73 18.06
N ALA A 379 -4.43 16.15 17.54
CA ALA A 379 -5.54 15.26 17.25
C ALA A 379 -5.14 14.14 16.29
N THR A 380 -4.48 14.48 15.18
CA THR A 380 -4.05 13.53 14.15
C THR A 380 -3.02 12.54 14.69
N TYR A 381 -2.00 13.01 15.40
CA TYR A 381 -0.97 12.17 16.01
C TYR A 381 -1.55 11.17 17.00
N TYR A 382 -2.36 11.63 17.96
CA TYR A 382 -2.89 10.75 18.99
C TYR A 382 -4.02 9.83 18.49
N LEU A 383 -4.82 10.28 17.51
CA LEU A 383 -5.76 9.40 16.81
C LEU A 383 -5.02 8.23 16.17
N TYR A 384 -3.92 8.53 15.48
CA TYR A 384 -3.08 7.50 14.89
C TYR A 384 -2.48 6.56 15.93
N MET A 385 -1.78 7.10 16.94
CA MET A 385 -1.07 6.28 17.93
C MET A 385 -2.01 5.40 18.76
N LYS A 386 -3.21 5.89 19.11
CA LYS A 386 -4.16 5.15 19.96
C LYS A 386 -5.02 4.17 19.16
N TYR A 387 -5.39 4.49 17.93
CA TYR A 387 -6.38 3.70 17.16
C TYR A 387 -5.78 3.06 15.92
N VAL A 388 -5.18 3.85 15.03
CA VAL A 388 -4.80 3.38 13.68
C VAL A 388 -3.55 2.51 13.73
N HIS A 389 -2.48 2.96 14.41
CA HIS A 389 -1.21 2.26 14.52
C HIS A 389 -1.36 0.81 15.03
N PRO A 390 -1.91 0.58 16.25
CA PRO A 390 -2.03 -0.77 16.76
C PRO A 390 -2.94 -1.64 15.88
N PHE A 391 -4.01 -1.07 15.31
CA PHE A 391 -4.94 -1.80 14.47
C PHE A 391 -4.31 -2.27 13.16
N ILE A 392 -3.75 -1.35 12.36
CA ILE A 392 -3.20 -1.65 11.03
C ILE A 392 -2.00 -2.59 11.15
N TYR A 393 -1.06 -2.34 12.07
CA TYR A 393 0.10 -3.22 12.23
C TYR A 393 -0.27 -4.58 12.83
N SER A 394 -1.37 -4.70 13.59
CA SER A 394 -1.88 -6.01 14.00
C SER A 394 -2.47 -6.79 12.82
N LEU A 395 -3.17 -6.12 11.90
CA LEU A 395 -3.66 -6.75 10.69
C LEU A 395 -2.52 -7.18 9.75
N CYS A 396 -1.47 -6.37 9.64
CA CYS A 396 -0.27 -6.70 8.86
C CYS A 396 0.42 -7.99 9.31
N ASN A 397 0.30 -8.36 10.60
CA ASN A 397 0.87 -9.60 11.14
C ASN A 397 0.21 -10.87 10.58
N ILE A 398 -0.96 -10.77 9.95
CA ILE A 398 -1.70 -11.91 9.36
C ILE A 398 -1.98 -11.73 7.87
N ILE A 399 -2.18 -10.48 7.42
CA ILE A 399 -2.43 -10.16 6.01
C ILE A 399 -1.09 -9.98 5.29
N PRO A 400 -0.85 -10.65 4.15
CA PRO A 400 0.41 -10.57 3.39
C PRO A 400 0.53 -9.27 2.57
N MET A 401 0.29 -8.12 3.19
CA MET A 401 0.27 -6.79 2.56
C MET A 401 1.08 -5.78 3.39
N VAL A 402 1.48 -4.67 2.74
CA VAL A 402 2.15 -3.55 3.43
C VAL A 402 1.12 -2.65 4.13
N PRO A 403 1.51 -1.86 5.16
CA PRO A 403 0.56 -1.05 5.94
C PRO A 403 -0.30 -0.12 5.09
N ASP A 404 0.28 0.48 4.03
CA ASP A 404 -0.45 1.35 3.10
C ASP A 404 -1.61 0.64 2.40
N GLU A 405 -1.41 -0.61 1.99
CA GLU A 405 -2.43 -1.43 1.34
C GLU A 405 -3.47 -1.91 2.36
N VAL A 406 -3.03 -2.34 3.55
CA VAL A 406 -3.92 -2.77 4.64
C VAL A 406 -4.82 -1.63 5.09
N LEU A 407 -4.35 -0.38 5.07
CA LEU A 407 -5.17 0.79 5.39
C LEU A 407 -6.19 1.13 4.30
N ARG A 408 -5.83 0.98 3.02
CA ARG A 408 -6.59 1.54 1.90
C ARG A 408 -7.48 0.56 1.15
N LYS A 409 -7.10 -0.72 1.06
CA LYS A 409 -7.90 -1.70 0.32
C LYS A 409 -9.21 -2.01 1.05
N GLY A 410 -10.26 -2.33 0.27
CA GLY A 410 -11.55 -2.69 0.83
C GLY A 410 -11.48 -3.95 1.70
N THR A 411 -12.36 -4.06 2.70
CA THR A 411 -12.39 -5.21 3.62
C THR A 411 -12.59 -6.54 2.88
N GLY A 412 -13.35 -6.56 1.78
CA GLY A 412 -13.48 -7.74 0.92
C GLY A 412 -12.15 -8.22 0.33
N THR A 413 -11.29 -7.30 -0.11
CA THR A 413 -9.94 -7.62 -0.60
C THR A 413 -9.05 -8.12 0.53
N LEU A 414 -9.16 -7.55 1.74
CA LEU A 414 -8.43 -8.07 2.91
C LEU A 414 -8.83 -9.51 3.24
N CYS A 415 -10.12 -9.83 3.18
CA CYS A 415 -10.62 -11.19 3.37
C CYS A 415 -10.10 -12.13 2.27
N GLU A 416 -10.05 -11.69 1.01
CA GLU A 416 -9.50 -12.48 -0.09
C GLU A 416 -8.05 -12.88 0.19
N GLN A 417 -7.22 -11.94 0.66
CA GLN A 417 -5.81 -12.23 1.00
C GLN A 417 -5.62 -13.14 2.21
N LEU A 418 -6.60 -13.22 3.12
CA LEU A 418 -6.57 -14.16 4.24
C LEU A 418 -7.00 -15.59 3.82
N LEU A 419 -7.80 -15.69 2.76
CA LEU A 419 -8.27 -16.98 2.21
C LEU A 419 -7.27 -17.60 1.23
N MET A 420 -6.43 -16.77 0.61
CA MET A 420 -5.30 -17.18 -0.24
C MET A 420 -4.15 -17.72 0.60
#